data_AF-A0A816D0R0-F1
#
_entry.id   AF-A0A816D0R0-F1
#
_cell.length_a   1.000
_cell.length_b   1.000
_cell.length_c   1.000
_cell.angle_alpha   90.00
_cell.angle_beta   90.00
_cell.angle_gamma   90.00
#
_symmetry.space_group_name_H-M   'P 1'
#
loop_
_entity.id
_entity.type
_entity.pdbx_description
1 polymer ?
#
loop_
_entity_poly.entity_id
_entity_poly.type
_entity_poly.pdbx_seq_one_letter_code
_entity_poly.pdbx_strand_id
1 'polypeptide(L)'
;MQQEDQQRAQQQQAADRLFYAKQNELDQRSMELQRAEEECRKAINESIKNYNDALVISRNSRTSYIKKRQEEYDNFAEMANMITSDLLTENPDQAISQFGPRRVVPDRWKGMNEDQLRRIREEQQHQIEEKKRRNEEEQQREDEWNRRRITEAKAGMIVEKNLERERRTFEHNLYNDNQRLANEQRNLKAYLDRVVYTNQPTAAYFMQFNTSSR
;
A
#
# COMPACT_ATOMS: atom_id res chain seq x y z
N MET A 1 6.12 97.07 109.24
CA MET A 1 6.29 97.22 107.77
C MET A 1 7.44 96.39 107.20
N GLN A 2 8.69 96.45 107.68
CA GLN A 2 9.78 95.65 107.08
C GLN A 2 9.66 94.12 107.25
N GLN A 3 9.05 93.63 108.34
CA GLN A 3 8.89 92.19 108.58
C GLN A 3 7.75 91.54 107.75
N GLU A 4 6.66 92.26 107.48
CA GLU A 4 5.53 91.76 106.68
C GLU A 4 5.88 91.69 105.19
N ASP A 5 6.68 92.63 104.69
CA ASP A 5 7.19 92.59 103.31
C ASP A 5 8.17 91.44 103.09
N GLN A 6 9.01 91.13 104.08
CA GLN A 6 9.90 89.97 104.05
C GLN A 6 9.11 88.65 104.07
N GLN A 7 8.04 88.56 104.87
CA GLN A 7 7.17 87.37 104.90
C GLN A 7 6.38 87.19 103.60
N ARG A 8 5.88 88.27 102.99
CA ARG A 8 5.22 88.23 101.66
C ARG A 8 6.19 87.82 100.56
N ALA A 9 7.42 88.34 100.58
CA ALA A 9 8.46 87.94 99.64
C ALA A 9 8.87 86.47 99.81
N GLN A 10 8.96 85.97 101.05
CA GLN A 10 9.23 84.55 101.31
C GLN A 10 8.09 83.63 100.86
N GLN A 11 6.83 84.06 101.04
CA GLN A 11 5.65 83.33 100.56
C GLN A 11 5.58 83.31 99.02
N GLN A 12 5.90 84.44 98.36
CA GLN A 12 6.01 84.51 96.90
C GLN A 12 7.13 83.60 96.38
N GLN A 13 8.32 83.63 96.99
CA GLN A 13 9.41 82.73 96.62
C GLN A 13 9.06 81.26 96.85
N ALA A 14 8.30 80.93 97.90
CA ALA A 14 7.83 79.57 98.13
C ALA A 14 6.77 79.14 97.09
N ALA A 15 5.86 80.04 96.71
CA ALA A 15 4.88 79.82 95.66
C ALA A 15 5.54 79.64 94.29
N ASP A 16 6.53 80.47 93.95
CA ASP A 16 7.30 80.37 92.71
C ASP A 16 8.11 79.07 92.65
N ARG A 17 8.77 78.68 93.74
CA ARG A 17 9.46 77.37 93.83
C ARG A 17 8.50 76.21 93.59
N LEU A 18 7.31 76.26 94.17
CA LEU A 18 6.29 75.24 94.01
C LEU A 18 5.74 75.22 92.57
N PHE A 19 5.57 76.38 91.94
CA PHE A 19 5.18 76.52 90.54
C PHE A 19 6.23 75.92 89.60
N TYR A 20 7.51 76.27 89.75
CA TYR A 20 8.59 75.71 88.93
C TYR A 20 8.77 74.21 89.14
N ALA A 21 8.63 73.72 90.39
CA ALA A 21 8.65 72.28 90.67
C ALA A 21 7.50 71.56 89.94
N LYS A 22 6.29 72.16 89.94
CA LYS A 22 5.15 71.59 89.22
C LYS A 22 5.33 71.63 87.71
N GLN A 23 5.89 72.70 87.17
CA GLN A 23 6.18 72.83 85.74
C GLN A 23 7.20 71.77 85.30
N ASN A 24 8.28 71.58 86.06
CA ASN A 24 9.27 70.53 85.79
C ASN A 24 8.67 69.12 85.86
N GLU A 25 7.78 68.85 86.82
CA GLU A 25 7.06 67.57 86.93
C GLU A 25 6.17 67.34 85.69
N LEU A 26 5.45 68.37 85.24
CA LEU A 26 4.60 68.29 84.04
C LEU A 26 5.43 68.08 82.77
N ASP A 27 6.57 68.75 82.63
CA ASP A 27 7.48 68.59 81.49
C ASP A 27 8.10 67.18 81.47
N GLN A 28 8.52 66.65 82.63
CA GLN A 28 9.00 65.27 82.77
C GLN A 28 7.92 64.27 82.37
N ARG A 29 6.70 64.45 82.89
CA ARG A 29 5.56 63.60 82.55
C ARG A 29 5.20 63.69 81.08
N SER A 30 5.30 64.87 80.46
CA SER A 30 5.07 65.06 79.03
C SER A 30 6.11 64.30 78.20
N MET A 31 7.39 64.35 78.59
CA MET A 31 8.46 63.59 77.92
C MET A 31 8.26 62.07 78.06
N GLU A 32 7.83 61.59 79.24
CA GLU A 32 7.53 60.18 79.47
C GLU A 32 6.34 59.71 78.62
N LEU A 33 5.26 60.50 78.56
CA LEU A 33 4.09 60.20 77.74
C LEU A 33 4.45 60.17 76.25
N GLN A 34 5.28 61.10 75.77
CA GLN A 34 5.74 61.11 74.39
C GLN A 34 6.59 59.85 74.07
N ARG A 35 7.52 59.47 74.95
CA ARG A 35 8.31 58.24 74.78
C ARG A 35 7.43 57.00 74.74
N ALA A 36 6.45 56.89 75.64
CA ALA A 36 5.51 55.78 75.66
C ALA A 36 4.65 55.74 74.37
N GLU A 37 4.20 56.88 73.87
CA GLU A 37 3.48 56.96 72.59
C GLU A 37 4.36 56.48 71.42
N GLU A 38 5.61 56.96 71.35
CA GLU A 38 6.56 56.55 70.32
C GLU A 38 6.85 55.05 70.36
N GLU A 39 7.00 54.46 71.54
CA GLU A 39 7.19 53.02 71.73
C GLU A 39 5.94 52.23 71.30
N CYS A 40 4.74 52.66 71.71
CA CYS A 40 3.50 52.05 71.25
C CYS A 40 3.37 52.11 69.72
N ARG A 41 3.72 53.25 69.10
CA ARG A 41 3.65 53.44 67.66
C ARG A 41 4.65 52.56 66.92
N LYS A 42 5.88 52.41 67.45
CA LYS A 42 6.87 51.47 66.94
C LYS A 42 6.38 50.02 67.03
N ALA A 43 5.84 49.62 68.19
CA ALA A 43 5.32 48.27 68.39
C ALA A 43 4.15 47.94 67.46
N ILE A 44 3.23 48.89 67.23
CA ILE A 44 2.14 48.74 66.26
C ILE A 44 2.69 48.60 64.84
N ASN A 45 3.62 49.45 64.45
CA ASN A 45 4.22 49.40 63.11
C ASN A 45 4.99 48.09 62.88
N GLU A 46 5.71 47.60 63.88
CA GLU A 46 6.41 46.32 63.84
C GLU A 46 5.41 45.15 63.72
N SER A 47 4.31 45.17 64.48
CA SER A 47 3.24 44.19 64.39
C SER A 47 2.60 44.16 62.99
N ILE A 48 2.30 45.33 62.42
CA ILE A 48 1.75 45.46 61.06
C ILE A 48 2.74 44.93 60.02
N LYS A 49 4.03 45.28 60.15
CA LYS A 49 5.08 44.78 59.26
C LYS A 49 5.13 43.25 59.29
N ASN A 50 5.19 42.66 60.48
CA ASN A 50 5.25 41.21 60.65
C ASN A 50 4.01 40.52 60.07
N TYR A 51 2.82 41.11 60.24
CA TYR A 51 1.59 40.61 59.63
C TYR A 51 1.62 40.66 58.10
N ASN A 52 2.06 41.79 57.54
CA ASN A 52 2.19 41.96 56.08
C ASN A 52 3.22 40.98 55.49
N ASP A 53 4.36 40.81 56.15
CA ASP A 53 5.40 39.86 55.74
C ASP A 53 4.86 38.42 55.76
N ALA A 54 4.14 38.02 56.81
CA ALA A 54 3.48 36.72 56.89
C ALA A 54 2.42 36.53 55.78
N LEU A 55 1.64 37.57 55.48
CA LEU A 55 0.63 37.55 54.42
C LEU A 55 1.27 37.38 53.03
N VAL A 56 2.37 38.09 52.76
CA VAL A 56 3.13 37.96 51.51
C VAL A 56 3.70 36.55 51.37
N ILE A 57 4.32 36.00 52.42
CA ILE A 57 4.86 34.63 52.41
C ILE A 57 3.77 33.60 52.14
N SER A 58 2.63 33.70 52.83
CA SER A 58 1.49 32.79 52.65
C SER A 58 0.91 32.88 51.24
N ARG A 59 0.70 34.10 50.73
CA ARG A 59 0.21 34.34 49.37
C ARG A 59 1.16 33.79 48.31
N ASN A 60 2.46 34.03 48.45
CA ASN A 60 3.48 33.55 47.53
C ASN A 60 3.57 32.02 47.55
N SER A 61 3.59 31.43 48.74
CA SER A 61 3.61 29.96 48.90
C SER A 61 2.38 29.31 48.28
N ARG A 62 1.19 29.85 48.55
CA ARG A 62 -0.07 29.37 47.96
C ARG A 62 -0.08 29.51 46.44
N THR A 63 0.33 30.67 45.93
CA THR A 63 0.34 30.93 44.48
C THR A 63 1.35 30.02 43.77
N SER A 64 2.55 29.88 44.32
CA SER A 64 3.59 28.99 43.78
C SER A 64 3.16 27.52 43.81
N TYR A 65 2.50 27.07 44.88
CA TYR A 65 1.96 25.72 44.97
C TYR A 65 0.88 25.47 43.90
N ILE A 66 -0.07 26.41 43.74
CA ILE A 66 -1.13 26.30 42.73
C ILE A 66 -0.53 26.30 41.32
N LYS A 67 0.40 27.20 41.03
CA LYS A 67 1.08 27.28 39.72
C LYS A 67 1.83 26.00 39.39
N LYS A 68 2.67 25.49 40.31
CA LYS A 68 3.35 24.21 40.12
C LYS A 68 2.36 23.10 39.83
N ARG A 69 1.27 23.03 40.58
CA ARG A 69 0.25 22.00 40.35
C ARG A 69 -0.41 22.13 38.98
N GLN A 70 -0.69 23.36 38.53
CA GLN A 70 -1.21 23.61 37.19
C GLN A 70 -0.20 23.20 36.11
N GLU A 71 1.07 23.61 36.24
CA GLU A 71 2.14 23.21 35.32
C GLU A 71 2.26 21.69 35.21
N GLU A 72 2.21 20.95 36.33
CA GLU A 72 2.23 19.48 36.31
C GLU A 72 1.02 18.89 35.57
N TYR A 73 -0.18 19.46 35.76
CA TYR A 73 -1.38 19.01 35.03
C TYR A 73 -1.29 19.32 33.54
N ASP A 74 -0.80 20.52 33.18
CA ASP A 74 -0.65 20.94 31.79
C ASP A 74 0.41 20.08 31.09
N ASN A 75 1.55 19.82 31.74
CA ASN A 75 2.58 18.91 31.26
C ASN A 75 2.03 17.50 31.04
N PHE A 76 1.25 16.98 31.99
CA PHE A 76 0.63 15.66 31.85
C PHE A 76 -0.36 15.60 30.70
N ALA A 77 -1.19 16.64 30.54
CA ALA A 77 -2.14 16.74 29.44
C ALA A 77 -1.42 16.82 28.09
N GLU A 78 -0.33 17.59 27.99
CA GLU A 78 0.50 17.66 26.79
C GLU A 78 1.08 16.30 26.43
N MET A 79 1.68 15.60 27.41
CA MET A 79 2.21 14.24 27.20
C MET A 79 1.12 13.27 26.73
N ALA A 80 -0.05 13.28 27.37
CA ALA A 80 -1.16 12.41 27.00
C ALA A 80 -1.66 12.72 25.56
N ASN A 81 -1.78 14.00 25.21
CA ASN A 81 -2.18 14.43 23.87
C ASN A 81 -1.15 14.04 22.82
N MET A 82 0.16 14.15 23.12
CA MET A 82 1.21 13.72 22.21
C MET A 82 1.15 12.21 21.98
N ILE A 83 1.08 11.42 23.04
CA ILE A 83 1.04 9.95 22.97
C ILE A 83 -0.18 9.47 22.17
N THR A 84 -1.33 10.12 22.37
CA THR A 84 -2.58 9.78 21.66
C THR A 84 -2.73 10.46 20.31
N SER A 85 -1.80 11.34 19.93
CA SER A 85 -1.84 12.01 18.64
C SER A 85 -1.68 11.01 17.49
N ASP A 86 -2.32 11.31 16.36
CA ASP A 86 -2.19 10.51 15.14
C ASP A 86 -0.75 10.42 14.61
N LEU A 87 0.11 11.38 15.00
CA LEU A 87 1.51 11.39 14.59
C LEU A 87 2.28 10.24 15.26
N LEU A 88 2.14 10.07 16.58
CA LEU A 88 2.85 9.03 17.33
C LEU A 88 2.15 7.66 17.30
N THR A 89 0.82 7.63 17.19
CA THR A 89 0.06 6.38 17.01
C THR A 89 0.10 5.84 15.59
N GLU A 90 0.68 6.62 14.68
CA GLU A 90 0.77 6.34 13.25
C GLU A 90 -0.56 6.00 12.56
N ASN A 91 -1.67 6.56 13.04
CA ASN A 91 -3.02 6.25 12.56
C ASN A 91 -3.15 6.22 11.01
N PRO A 92 -3.54 5.07 10.40
CA PRO A 92 -3.68 4.95 8.94
C PRO A 92 -4.84 5.74 8.37
N ASP A 93 -5.84 6.12 9.19
CA ASP A 93 -7.02 6.85 8.75
C ASP A 93 -6.69 8.29 8.29
N GLN A 94 -5.51 8.80 8.66
CA GLN A 94 -5.01 10.07 8.13
C GLN A 94 -4.87 10.06 6.60
N ALA A 95 -4.68 8.89 5.99
CA ALA A 95 -4.58 8.76 4.55
C ALA A 95 -5.94 8.83 3.83
N ILE A 96 -7.07 8.83 4.56
CA ILE A 96 -8.41 8.86 3.96
C ILE A 96 -8.68 10.26 3.37
N SER A 97 -8.93 10.30 2.05
CA SER A 97 -9.24 11.55 1.38
C SER A 97 -10.67 12.01 1.66
N GLN A 98 -10.84 13.29 1.96
CA GLN A 98 -12.16 13.92 2.03
C GLN A 98 -12.91 13.92 0.68
N PHE A 99 -12.17 13.80 -0.44
CA PHE A 99 -12.73 13.74 -1.80
C PHE A 99 -13.27 12.35 -2.18
N GLY A 100 -13.23 11.38 -1.26
CA GLY A 100 -13.97 10.13 -1.35
C GLY A 100 -13.16 8.87 -0.98
N PRO A 101 -13.86 7.75 -0.74
CA PRO A 101 -13.25 6.55 -0.12
C PRO A 101 -12.19 5.84 -0.95
N ARG A 102 -12.18 6.03 -2.28
CA ARG A 102 -11.20 5.42 -3.19
C ARG A 102 -9.92 6.24 -3.35
N ARG A 103 -9.89 7.47 -2.81
CA ARG A 103 -8.73 8.35 -2.91
C ARG A 103 -7.98 8.31 -1.60
N VAL A 104 -6.65 8.28 -1.71
CA VAL A 104 -5.75 8.42 -0.58
C VAL A 104 -5.02 9.76 -0.65
N VAL A 105 -4.69 10.33 0.50
CA VAL A 105 -3.79 11.48 0.59
C VAL A 105 -2.36 10.96 0.45
N PRO A 106 -1.64 11.26 -0.65
CA PRO A 106 -0.35 10.62 -0.94
C PRO A 106 0.69 10.86 0.16
N ASP A 107 0.75 12.09 0.68
CA ASP A 107 1.73 12.51 1.69
C ASP A 107 1.57 11.80 3.04
N ARG A 108 0.39 11.23 3.31
CA ARG A 108 0.03 10.57 4.57
C ARG A 108 -0.11 9.07 4.43
N TRP A 109 0.16 8.53 3.24
CA TRP A 109 -0.04 7.13 2.95
C TRP A 109 1.09 6.27 3.52
N LYS A 110 0.74 5.27 4.33
CA LYS A 110 1.68 4.39 5.06
C LYS A 110 1.66 2.93 4.57
N GLY A 111 0.99 2.66 3.46
CA GLY A 111 0.84 1.32 2.90
C GLY A 111 -0.61 0.81 2.89
N MET A 112 -0.76 -0.46 2.52
CA MET A 112 -2.07 -1.12 2.44
C MET A 112 -2.45 -1.75 3.78
N ASN A 113 -3.75 -1.83 4.06
CA ASN A 113 -4.27 -2.53 5.23
C ASN A 113 -4.02 -4.04 5.12
N GLU A 114 -3.88 -4.73 6.24
CA GLU A 114 -3.70 -6.19 6.31
C GLU A 114 -4.81 -6.94 5.58
N ASP A 115 -6.05 -6.46 5.68
CA ASP A 115 -7.18 -7.05 4.96
C ASP A 115 -7.03 -6.93 3.44
N GLN A 116 -6.48 -5.81 2.94
CA GLN A 116 -6.22 -5.61 1.52
C GLN A 116 -5.09 -6.54 1.06
N LEU A 117 -4.02 -6.64 1.85
CA LEU A 117 -2.91 -7.55 1.58
C LEU A 117 -3.38 -9.01 1.59
N ARG A 118 -4.28 -9.40 2.51
CA ARG A 118 -4.86 -10.73 2.56
C ARG A 118 -5.64 -11.06 1.29
N ARG A 119 -6.50 -10.15 0.83
CA ARG A 119 -7.23 -10.31 -0.45
C ARG A 119 -6.29 -10.48 -1.64
N ILE A 120 -5.20 -9.72 -1.68
CA ILE A 120 -4.19 -9.86 -2.75
C ILE A 120 -3.56 -11.26 -2.71
N ARG A 121 -3.23 -11.78 -1.53
CA ARG A 121 -2.67 -13.13 -1.39
C ARG A 121 -3.67 -14.22 -1.79
N GLU A 122 -4.93 -14.07 -1.42
CA GLU A 122 -6.01 -14.98 -1.84
C GLU A 122 -6.17 -15.00 -3.37
N GLU A 123 -6.17 -13.82 -3.99
CA GLU A 123 -6.25 -13.70 -5.45
C GLU A 123 -5.01 -14.30 -6.14
N GLN A 124 -3.82 -14.10 -5.60
CA GLN A 124 -2.59 -14.72 -6.10
C GLN A 124 -2.67 -16.25 -6.03
N GLN A 125 -3.20 -16.81 -4.94
CA GLN A 125 -3.40 -18.24 -4.79
C GLN A 125 -4.38 -18.77 -5.84
N HIS A 126 -5.51 -18.07 -6.03
CA HIS A 126 -6.48 -18.42 -7.06
C HIS A 126 -5.87 -18.37 -8.47
N GLN A 127 -5.03 -17.38 -8.77
CA GLN A 127 -4.32 -17.28 -10.05
C GLN A 127 -3.34 -18.43 -10.29
N ILE A 128 -2.66 -18.90 -9.24
CA ILE A 128 -1.76 -20.06 -9.33
C ILE A 128 -2.57 -21.32 -9.67
N GLU A 129 -3.69 -21.53 -9.00
CA GLU A 129 -4.58 -22.68 -9.22
C GLU A 129 -5.19 -22.65 -10.63
N GLU A 130 -5.70 -21.51 -11.08
CA GLU A 130 -6.21 -21.32 -12.45
C GLU A 130 -5.14 -21.53 -13.52
N LYS A 131 -3.90 -21.07 -13.25
CA LYS A 131 -2.77 -21.33 -14.17
C LYS A 131 -2.44 -22.82 -14.23
N LYS A 132 -2.45 -23.51 -13.09
CA LYS A 132 -2.22 -24.95 -13.04
C LYS A 132 -3.30 -25.71 -13.82
N ARG A 133 -4.58 -25.38 -13.62
CA ARG A 133 -5.69 -25.99 -14.37
C ARG A 133 -5.54 -25.78 -15.89
N ARG A 134 -5.24 -24.55 -16.32
CA ARG A 134 -5.02 -24.25 -17.75
C ARG A 134 -3.87 -25.04 -18.35
N ASN A 135 -2.76 -25.20 -17.62
CA ASN A 135 -1.63 -26.01 -18.10
C ASN A 135 -2.02 -27.49 -18.23
N GLU A 136 -2.81 -28.03 -17.29
CA GLU A 136 -3.32 -29.40 -17.36
C GLU A 136 -4.26 -29.59 -18.57
N GLU A 137 -5.17 -28.64 -18.82
CA GLU A 137 -6.06 -28.63 -20.00
C GLU A 137 -5.27 -28.53 -21.32
N GLU A 138 -4.21 -27.71 -21.35
CA GLU A 138 -3.33 -27.58 -22.50
C GLU A 138 -2.58 -28.87 -22.79
N GLN A 139 -2.01 -29.51 -21.77
CA GLN A 139 -1.33 -30.80 -21.91
C GLN A 139 -2.29 -31.87 -22.45
N GLN A 140 -3.52 -31.94 -21.92
CA GLN A 140 -4.52 -32.89 -22.42
C GLN A 140 -4.87 -32.65 -23.89
N ARG A 141 -5.03 -31.39 -24.31
CA ARG A 141 -5.28 -31.06 -25.72
C ARG A 141 -4.10 -31.42 -26.61
N GLU A 142 -2.87 -31.16 -26.17
CA GLU A 142 -1.67 -31.53 -26.91
C GLU A 142 -1.56 -33.06 -27.06
N ASP A 143 -1.85 -33.81 -26.00
CA ASP A 143 -1.87 -35.27 -26.03
C ASP A 143 -2.93 -35.81 -27.00
N GLU A 144 -4.14 -35.23 -27.00
CA GLU A 144 -5.20 -35.57 -27.95
C GLU A 144 -4.79 -35.25 -29.40
N TRP A 145 -4.19 -34.08 -29.63
CA TRP A 145 -3.70 -33.69 -30.95
C TRP A 145 -2.62 -34.63 -31.46
N ASN A 146 -1.67 -35.00 -30.60
CA ASN A 146 -0.62 -35.97 -30.91
C ASN A 146 -1.20 -37.35 -31.24
N ARG A 147 -2.20 -37.81 -30.48
CA ARG A 147 -2.90 -39.09 -30.76
C ARG A 147 -3.63 -39.06 -32.11
N ARG A 148 -4.31 -37.95 -32.44
CA ARG A 148 -4.97 -37.77 -33.75
C ARG A 148 -3.95 -37.79 -34.87
N ARG A 149 -2.88 -37.00 -34.76
CA ARG A 149 -1.79 -36.95 -35.74
C ARG A 149 -1.20 -38.34 -36.03
N ILE A 150 -0.95 -39.14 -34.98
CA ILE A 150 -0.42 -40.50 -35.14
C ILE A 150 -1.45 -41.41 -35.84
N THR A 151 -2.72 -41.31 -35.47
CA THR A 151 -3.79 -42.11 -36.08
C THR A 151 -3.98 -41.75 -37.56
N GLU A 152 -4.01 -40.46 -37.90
CA GLU A 152 -4.10 -39.96 -39.27
C GLU A 152 -2.90 -40.37 -40.10
N ALA A 153 -1.68 -40.26 -39.56
CA ALA A 153 -0.47 -40.73 -40.25
C ALA A 153 -0.54 -42.24 -40.55
N LYS A 154 -0.98 -43.05 -39.59
CA LYS A 154 -1.18 -44.50 -39.79
C LYS A 154 -2.24 -44.78 -40.86
N ALA A 155 -3.36 -44.06 -40.84
CA ALA A 155 -4.41 -44.20 -41.85
C ALA A 155 -3.89 -43.82 -43.24
N GLY A 156 -3.14 -42.73 -43.36
CA GLY A 156 -2.48 -42.30 -44.60
C GLY A 156 -1.54 -43.38 -45.15
N MET A 157 -0.68 -43.96 -44.30
CA MET A 157 0.21 -45.06 -44.71
C MET A 157 -0.55 -46.30 -45.19
N ILE A 158 -1.70 -46.62 -44.60
CA ILE A 158 -2.54 -47.76 -45.03
C ILE A 158 -3.14 -47.48 -46.41
N VAL A 159 -3.67 -46.27 -46.62
CA VAL A 159 -4.23 -45.84 -47.91
C VAL A 159 -3.15 -45.86 -49.00
N GLU A 160 -1.96 -45.32 -48.72
CA GLU A 160 -0.83 -45.33 -49.65
C GLU A 160 -0.43 -46.75 -50.05
N LYS A 161 -0.31 -47.67 -49.08
CA LYS A 161 -0.04 -49.09 -49.36
C LYS A 161 -1.12 -49.77 -50.20
N ASN A 162 -2.39 -49.43 -49.98
CA ASN A 162 -3.48 -49.98 -50.78
C ASN A 162 -3.43 -49.45 -52.22
N LEU A 163 -3.19 -48.15 -52.39
CA LEU A 163 -2.99 -47.53 -53.70
C LEU A 163 -1.82 -48.16 -54.46
N GLU A 164 -0.69 -48.41 -53.79
CA GLU A 164 0.45 -49.10 -54.39
C GLU A 164 0.09 -50.51 -54.86
N ARG A 165 -0.71 -51.25 -54.09
CA ARG A 165 -1.15 -52.60 -54.47
C ARG A 165 -2.04 -52.56 -55.70
N GLU A 166 -3.02 -51.67 -55.72
CA GLU A 166 -3.91 -51.46 -56.87
C GLU A 166 -3.14 -51.00 -58.11
N ARG A 167 -2.14 -50.12 -57.93
CA ARG A 167 -1.28 -49.70 -59.02
C ARG A 167 -0.48 -50.87 -59.58
N ARG A 168 0.10 -51.73 -58.73
CA ARG A 168 0.83 -52.93 -59.18
C ARG A 168 -0.06 -53.91 -59.93
N THR A 169 -1.29 -54.14 -59.46
CA THR A 169 -2.23 -55.02 -60.16
C THR A 169 -2.66 -54.42 -61.50
N PHE A 170 -2.90 -53.12 -61.55
CA PHE A 170 -3.22 -52.40 -62.78
C PHE A 170 -2.05 -52.47 -63.80
N GLU A 171 -0.83 -52.16 -63.36
CA GLU A 171 0.38 -52.25 -64.20
C GLU A 171 0.60 -53.68 -64.73
N HIS A 172 0.36 -54.70 -63.90
CA HIS A 172 0.44 -56.10 -64.32
C HIS A 172 -0.61 -56.45 -65.39
N ASN A 173 -1.86 -56.04 -65.19
CA ASN A 173 -2.93 -56.28 -66.16
C ASN A 173 -2.63 -55.57 -67.49
N LEU A 174 -2.22 -54.30 -67.43
CA LEU A 174 -1.83 -53.53 -68.60
C LEU A 174 -0.67 -54.19 -69.36
N TYR A 175 0.32 -54.73 -68.63
CA TYR A 175 1.41 -55.49 -69.23
C TYR A 175 0.91 -56.74 -69.96
N ASN A 176 0.01 -57.52 -69.36
CA ASN A 176 -0.57 -58.71 -69.98
C ASN A 176 -1.37 -58.37 -71.24
N ASP A 177 -2.17 -57.30 -71.20
CA ASP A 177 -2.94 -56.83 -72.35
C ASP A 177 -2.03 -56.37 -73.50
N ASN A 178 -0.98 -55.60 -73.18
CA ASN A 178 0.02 -55.19 -74.16
C ASN A 178 0.72 -56.40 -74.81
N GLN A 179 1.04 -57.44 -74.03
CA GLN A 179 1.62 -58.67 -74.56
C GLN A 179 0.66 -59.42 -75.49
N ARG A 180 -0.63 -59.51 -75.13
CA ARG A 180 -1.66 -60.11 -75.99
C ARG A 180 -1.81 -59.34 -77.30
N LEU A 181 -1.97 -58.02 -77.23
CA LEU A 181 -2.08 -57.15 -78.41
C LEU A 181 -0.83 -57.24 -79.32
N ALA A 182 0.37 -57.29 -78.75
CA ALA A 182 1.60 -57.45 -79.52
C ALA A 182 1.67 -58.80 -80.26
N ASN A 183 1.21 -59.88 -79.60
CA ASN A 183 1.13 -61.21 -80.23
C ASN A 183 0.06 -61.26 -81.32
N GLU A 184 -1.12 -60.70 -81.08
CA GLU A 184 -2.19 -60.58 -82.08
C GLU A 184 -1.72 -59.78 -83.30
N GLN A 185 -1.05 -58.65 -83.09
CA GLN A 185 -0.48 -57.84 -84.16
C GLN A 185 0.60 -58.60 -84.94
N ARG A 186 1.49 -59.32 -84.24
CA ARG A 186 2.52 -60.16 -84.89
C ARG A 186 1.88 -61.28 -85.73
N ASN A 187 0.86 -61.93 -85.21
CA ASN A 187 0.11 -62.99 -85.92
C ASN A 187 -0.63 -62.43 -87.13
N LEU A 188 -1.31 -61.29 -86.99
CA LEU A 188 -1.99 -60.61 -88.09
C LEU A 188 -1.01 -60.21 -89.19
N LYS A 189 0.15 -59.65 -88.81
CA LYS A 189 1.20 -59.30 -89.76
C LYS A 189 1.71 -60.53 -90.51
N ALA A 190 1.97 -61.63 -89.79
CA ALA A 190 2.38 -62.89 -90.41
C ALA A 190 1.29 -63.46 -91.37
N TYR A 191 0.02 -63.32 -91.03
CA TYR A 191 -1.10 -63.71 -91.90
C TYR A 191 -1.17 -62.84 -93.16
N LEU A 192 -1.08 -61.51 -93.01
CA LEU A 192 -1.07 -60.58 -94.15
C LEU A 192 0.09 -60.89 -95.10
N ASP A 193 1.31 -61.04 -94.56
CA ASP A 193 2.50 -61.34 -95.36
C ASP A 193 2.40 -62.68 -96.07
N ARG A 194 1.82 -63.71 -95.43
CA ARG A 194 1.75 -65.07 -95.98
C ARG A 194 0.55 -65.31 -96.92
N VAL A 195 -0.62 -64.77 -96.62
CA VAL A 195 -1.88 -65.12 -97.29
C VAL A 195 -2.37 -64.00 -98.22
N VAL A 196 -2.22 -62.73 -97.81
CA VAL A 196 -2.77 -61.59 -98.57
C VAL A 196 -1.74 -61.01 -99.53
N TYR A 197 -0.50 -60.83 -99.08
CA TYR A 197 0.57 -60.24 -99.88
C TYR A 197 1.34 -61.23 -100.75
N THR A 198 0.96 -62.51 -100.74
CA THR A 198 1.45 -63.50 -101.70
C THR A 198 0.55 -63.51 -102.94
N ASN A 199 1.00 -62.83 -103.99
CA ASN A 199 0.25 -62.79 -105.24
C ASN A 199 0.43 -64.11 -106.02
N GLN A 200 -0.48 -65.05 -105.81
CA GLN A 200 -0.53 -66.28 -106.60
C GLN A 200 -1.29 -66.00 -107.90
N PRO A 201 -0.69 -66.24 -109.08
CA PRO A 201 -1.36 -65.96 -110.33
C PRO A 201 -2.61 -66.85 -110.46
N THR A 202 -3.77 -66.21 -110.69
CA THR A 202 -5.04 -66.93 -110.84
C THR A 202 -5.02 -67.73 -112.15
N ALA A 203 -5.73 -68.87 -112.22
CA ALA A 203 -5.80 -69.68 -113.45
C ALA A 203 -6.18 -68.86 -114.70
N ALA A 204 -7.01 -67.82 -114.53
CA ALA A 204 -7.37 -66.87 -115.59
C ALA A 204 -6.17 -66.06 -116.16
N TYR A 205 -5.13 -65.78 -115.37
CA TYR A 205 -3.91 -65.12 -115.83
C TYR A 205 -3.12 -65.99 -116.80
N PHE A 206 -2.94 -67.28 -116.49
CA PHE A 206 -2.24 -68.20 -117.38
C PHE A 206 -3.02 -68.49 -118.68
N MET A 207 -4.35 -68.42 -118.64
CA MET A 207 -5.21 -68.57 -119.83
C MET A 207 -5.12 -67.40 -120.82
N GLN A 208 -4.49 -66.27 -120.47
CA GLN A 208 -4.32 -65.13 -121.39
C GLN A 208 -3.20 -65.36 -122.41
N PHE A 209 -2.18 -66.15 -122.06
CA PHE A 209 -1.04 -66.44 -122.95
C PHE A 209 -1.40 -67.55 -123.95
N ASN A 210 -0.89 -67.45 -125.19
CA ASN A 210 -1.18 -68.36 -126.31
C ASN A 210 -2.62 -68.34 -126.86
N THR A 211 -3.35 -67.23 -126.67
CA THR A 211 -4.73 -67.05 -127.18
C THR A 211 -4.81 -66.48 -128.60
N SER A 212 -3.72 -65.95 -129.16
CA SER A 212 -3.65 -65.46 -130.56
C SER A 212 -2.46 -66.08 -131.30
N SER A 213 -2.66 -66.53 -132.55
CA SER A 213 -1.69 -67.28 -133.35
C SER A 213 -0.70 -66.41 -134.16
N ARG A 214 -0.30 -65.23 -133.66
CA ARG A 214 0.54 -64.30 -134.42
C ARG A 214 2.03 -64.58 -134.23
#